data_AF-A0A3B9WWC5-F1
#
_entry.id   AF-A0A3B9WWC5-F1
#
_cell.length_a   1.000
_cell.length_b   1.000
_cell.length_c   1.000
_cell.angle_alpha   90.00
_cell.angle_beta   90.00
_cell.angle_gamma   90.00
#
_symmetry.space_group_name_H-M   'P 1'
#
loop_
_entity.id
_entity.type
_entity.pdbx_description
1 polymer ?
#
loop_
_entity_poly.entity_id
_entity_poly.type
_entity_poly.pdbx_seq_one_letter_code
_entity_poly.pdbx_strand_id
1 'polypeptide(L)'
;MIMAGQKKKYTMDLKSANDTLQNILKECNKEPNTIPFDRLVFTNTVNVAFAKTGRIASLCLLVLIMLSPLTFGNRGFSVKNSGIIEKIIVTDHQLYSDHFVIYLKGNSIVYDDIYARKNDGNFVFPISADPETGEVVFPYEGQSLNIYIPDINGKVLQAILTAQ
;
A
#
# COMPACT_ATOMS: atom_id res chain seq x y z
N MET A 1 -13.33 13.70 -37.27
CA MET A 1 -14.20 12.56 -37.65
C MET A 1 -13.50 11.81 -38.79
N ILE A 2 -12.79 10.71 -38.49
CA ILE A 2 -12.05 9.95 -39.51
C ILE A 2 -12.92 8.78 -39.95
N MET A 3 -13.40 8.81 -41.19
CA MET A 3 -14.18 7.72 -41.78
C MET A 3 -13.27 6.54 -42.09
N ALA A 4 -13.49 5.42 -41.41
CA ALA A 4 -12.82 4.15 -41.71
C ALA A 4 -13.43 3.56 -43.00
N GLY A 5 -12.65 3.52 -44.08
CA GLY A 5 -13.05 2.85 -45.32
C GLY A 5 -13.30 1.36 -45.08
N GLN A 6 -14.50 0.89 -45.40
CA GLN A 6 -14.87 -0.52 -45.30
C GLN A 6 -14.03 -1.33 -46.30
N LYS A 7 -13.07 -2.11 -45.79
CA LYS A 7 -12.33 -3.07 -46.61
C LYS A 7 -13.29 -4.17 -47.06
N LYS A 8 -13.54 -4.26 -48.37
CA LYS A 8 -14.28 -5.39 -48.97
C LYS A 8 -13.51 -6.68 -48.69
N LYS A 9 -14.16 -7.63 -48.01
CA LYS A 9 -13.59 -8.94 -47.70
C LYS A 9 -13.82 -9.85 -48.91
N TYR A 10 -12.78 -10.07 -49.70
CA TYR A 10 -12.82 -11.03 -50.81
C TYR A 10 -12.48 -12.42 -50.27
N THR A 11 -13.36 -13.39 -50.54
CA THR A 11 -13.19 -14.78 -50.13
C THR A 11 -13.00 -15.62 -51.40
N MET A 12 -11.80 -16.16 -51.59
CA MET A 12 -11.53 -17.17 -52.60
C MET A 12 -11.53 -18.54 -51.91
N ASP A 13 -12.09 -19.55 -52.57
CA ASP A 13 -11.98 -20.94 -52.12
C ASP A 13 -10.51 -21.39 -52.10
N LEU A 14 -10.16 -22.21 -51.12
CA LEU A 14 -8.78 -22.57 -50.81
C LEU A 14 -8.18 -23.47 -51.90
N LYS A 15 -9.01 -24.32 -52.54
CA LYS A 15 -8.61 -25.13 -53.69
C LYS A 15 -8.38 -24.25 -54.93
N SER A 16 -9.32 -23.35 -55.21
CA SER A 16 -9.23 -22.38 -56.31
C SER A 16 -8.00 -21.46 -56.18
N ALA A 17 -7.67 -21.04 -54.96
CA ALA A 17 -6.48 -20.24 -54.67
C ALA A 17 -5.18 -21.02 -54.92
N ASN A 18 -5.14 -22.29 -54.49
CA ASN A 18 -4.01 -23.17 -54.77
C ASN A 18 -3.84 -23.41 -56.27
N ASP A 19 -4.92 -23.73 -56.98
CA ASP A 19 -4.88 -24.01 -58.43
C ASP A 19 -4.43 -22.75 -59.21
N THR A 20 -4.93 -21.58 -58.82
CA THR A 20 -4.49 -20.29 -59.41
C THR A 20 -3.00 -20.03 -59.16
N LEU A 21 -2.52 -20.28 -57.94
CA LEU A 21 -1.11 -20.10 -57.60
C LEU A 21 -0.22 -21.03 -58.44
N GLN A 22 -0.57 -22.30 -58.55
CA GLN A 22 0.20 -23.28 -59.33
C GLN A 22 0.19 -22.93 -60.83
N ASN A 23 -0.94 -22.46 -61.36
CA ASN A 23 -1.03 -22.00 -62.74
C ASN A 23 -0.12 -20.80 -63.01
N ILE A 24 -0.10 -19.80 -62.13
CA ILE A 24 0.79 -18.62 -62.30
C ILE A 24 2.26 -19.02 -62.21
N LEU A 25 2.64 -19.90 -61.28
CA LEU A 25 4.02 -20.39 -61.17
C LEU A 25 4.47 -21.11 -62.44
N LYS A 26 3.59 -21.94 -63.01
CA LYS A 26 3.81 -22.63 -64.28
C LYS A 26 3.97 -21.67 -65.45
N GLU A 27 3.09 -20.68 -65.59
CA GLU A 27 3.19 -19.63 -66.63
C GLU A 27 4.47 -18.80 -66.49
N CYS A 28 4.97 -18.62 -65.26
CA CYS A 28 6.24 -17.95 -64.98
C CYS A 28 7.48 -18.86 -65.09
N ASN A 29 7.35 -20.10 -65.57
CA ASN A 29 8.43 -21.11 -65.61
C ASN A 29 9.15 -21.30 -64.26
N LYS A 30 8.43 -21.17 -63.15
CA LYS A 30 8.95 -21.41 -61.80
C LYS A 30 8.53 -22.79 -61.30
N GLU A 31 9.34 -23.37 -60.42
CA GLU A 31 9.03 -24.65 -59.80
C GLU A 31 7.72 -24.56 -58.99
N PRO A 32 6.86 -25.61 -59.04
CA PRO A 32 5.63 -25.68 -58.25
C PRO A 32 5.89 -25.47 -56.76
N ASN A 33 4.97 -24.78 -56.08
CA ASN A 33 5.12 -24.55 -54.65
C ASN A 33 5.05 -25.89 -53.89
N THR A 34 6.12 -26.22 -53.18
CA THR A 34 6.29 -27.49 -52.44
C THR A 34 5.65 -27.46 -51.05
N ILE A 35 5.31 -26.28 -50.53
CA ILE A 35 4.62 -26.14 -49.25
C ILE A 35 3.11 -26.20 -49.50
N PRO A 36 2.36 -27.13 -48.87
CA PRO A 36 0.91 -27.20 -49.01
C PRO A 36 0.25 -25.85 -48.70
N PHE A 37 -0.66 -25.41 -49.57
CA PHE A 37 -1.28 -24.09 -49.45
C PHE A 37 -2.03 -23.90 -48.11
N ASP A 38 -2.61 -24.97 -47.58
CA ASP A 38 -3.24 -25.01 -46.26
C ASP A 38 -2.28 -24.58 -45.13
N ARG A 39 -1.02 -25.01 -45.19
CA ARG A 39 0.01 -24.62 -44.20
C ARG A 39 0.30 -23.13 -44.26
N LEU A 40 0.31 -22.53 -45.45
CA LEU A 40 0.58 -21.11 -45.65
C LEU A 40 -0.58 -20.26 -45.10
N VAL A 41 -1.81 -20.66 -45.36
CA VAL A 41 -3.01 -19.97 -44.85
C VAL A 41 -3.10 -20.12 -43.33
N PHE A 42 -2.85 -21.32 -42.80
CA PHE A 42 -2.92 -21.60 -41.37
C PHE A 42 -1.86 -20.82 -40.57
N THR A 43 -0.60 -20.82 -41.01
CA THR A 43 0.49 -20.10 -40.31
C THR A 43 0.24 -18.59 -40.26
N ASN A 44 -0.24 -17.98 -41.34
CA ASN A 44 -0.64 -16.57 -41.34
C ASN A 44 -1.82 -16.31 -40.39
N THR A 45 -2.82 -17.18 -40.39
CA THR A 45 -4.00 -17.05 -39.52
C THR A 45 -3.62 -17.14 -38.04
N VAL A 46 -2.76 -18.10 -37.67
CA VAL A 46 -2.26 -18.26 -36.29
C VAL A 46 -1.40 -17.08 -35.87
N ASN A 47 -0.49 -16.60 -36.71
CA ASN A 47 0.36 -15.46 -36.39
C ASN A 47 -0.43 -14.16 -36.22
N VAL A 48 -1.43 -13.93 -37.09
CA VAL A 48 -2.33 -12.77 -36.97
C VAL A 48 -3.22 -12.89 -35.73
N ALA A 49 -3.72 -14.08 -35.42
CA ALA A 49 -4.50 -14.32 -34.20
C ALA A 49 -3.66 -14.09 -32.94
N PHE A 50 -2.44 -14.59 -32.89
CA PHE A 50 -1.52 -14.41 -31.76
C PHE A 50 -1.17 -12.93 -31.55
N ALA A 51 -0.83 -12.21 -32.62
CA ALA A 51 -0.53 -10.78 -32.56
C ALA A 51 -1.75 -9.96 -32.10
N LYS A 52 -2.96 -10.30 -32.56
CA LYS A 52 -4.20 -9.62 -32.16
C LYS A 52 -4.54 -9.90 -30.69
N THR A 53 -4.43 -11.16 -30.27
CA THR A 53 -4.69 -11.58 -28.88
C THR A 53 -3.67 -10.96 -27.92
N GLY A 54 -2.38 -10.96 -28.27
CA GLY A 54 -1.33 -10.33 -27.47
C GLY A 54 -1.53 -8.83 -27.30
N ARG A 55 -1.96 -8.13 -28.37
CA ARG A 55 -2.30 -6.70 -28.30
C ARG A 55 -3.47 -6.42 -27.37
N ILE A 56 -4.52 -7.25 -27.41
CA ILE A 56 -5.68 -7.12 -26.51
C ILE A 56 -5.27 -7.39 -25.06
N ALA A 57 -4.51 -8.46 -24.82
CA ALA A 57 -4.02 -8.81 -23.48
C ALA A 57 -3.15 -7.68 -22.87
N SER A 58 -2.27 -7.09 -23.67
CA SER A 58 -1.41 -5.97 -23.24
C SER A 58 -2.21 -4.71 -22.91
N LEU A 59 -3.25 -4.39 -23.71
CA LEU A 59 -4.17 -3.29 -23.41
C LEU A 59 -4.95 -3.54 -22.12
N CYS A 60 -5.45 -4.76 -21.90
CA CYS A 60 -6.14 -5.11 -20.67
C CYS A 60 -5.24 -4.98 -19.44
N LEU A 61 -3.99 -5.45 -19.53
CA LEU A 61 -3.00 -5.32 -18.47
C LEU A 61 -2.72 -3.86 -18.11
N LEU A 62 -2.54 -3.00 -19.13
CA LEU A 62 -2.33 -1.57 -18.95
C LEU A 62 -3.50 -0.89 -18.24
N VAL A 63 -4.72 -1.25 -18.61
CA VAL A 63 -5.94 -0.75 -17.99
C VAL A 63 -6.03 -1.18 -16.52
N LEU A 64 -5.73 -2.45 -16.21
CA LEU A 64 -5.71 -2.95 -14.84
C LEU A 64 -4.68 -2.22 -13.96
N ILE A 65 -3.49 -1.93 -14.49
CA ILE A 65 -2.46 -1.17 -13.79
C ILE A 65 -2.92 0.28 -13.57
N MET A 66 -3.54 0.92 -14.57
CA MET A 66 -4.11 2.26 -14.44
C MET A 66 -5.27 2.34 -13.43
N LEU A 67 -6.01 1.25 -13.24
CA LEU A 67 -7.09 1.14 -12.25
C LEU A 67 -6.57 0.79 -10.84
N SER A 68 -5.33 0.31 -10.70
CA SER A 68 -4.76 -0.04 -9.39
C SER A 68 -4.80 1.09 -8.35
N PRO A 69 -4.54 2.38 -8.68
CA PRO A 69 -4.61 3.47 -7.71
C PRO A 69 -6.01 3.72 -7.15
N LEU A 70 -7.06 3.37 -7.91
CA LEU A 70 -8.45 3.49 -7.44
C LEU A 70 -8.85 2.36 -6.47
N THR A 71 -8.15 1.21 -6.52
CA THR A 71 -8.39 0.09 -5.60
C THR A 71 -7.71 0.27 -4.24
N PHE A 72 -6.71 1.15 -4.16
CA PHE A 72 -6.16 1.66 -2.90
C PHE A 72 -7.07 2.76 -2.33
N GLY A 73 -8.37 2.48 -2.21
CA GLY A 73 -9.23 3.26 -1.33
C GLY A 73 -8.68 3.14 0.08
N ASN A 74 -8.50 4.27 0.76
CA ASN A 74 -7.97 4.39 2.13
C ASN A 74 -8.72 3.45 3.09
N ARG A 75 -8.29 2.18 3.16
CA ARG A 75 -8.70 1.27 4.23
C ARG A 75 -7.88 1.69 5.44
N GLY A 76 -8.30 2.80 6.04
CA GLY A 76 -7.84 3.19 7.35
C GLY A 76 -7.93 1.95 8.23
N PHE A 77 -6.80 1.57 8.81
CA PHE A 77 -6.71 0.44 9.72
C PHE A 77 -7.55 0.80 10.94
N SER A 78 -8.84 0.45 10.92
CA SER A 78 -9.71 0.66 12.07
C SER A 78 -9.47 -0.50 13.02
N VAL A 79 -8.52 -0.29 13.94
CA VAL A 79 -8.38 -1.14 15.12
C VAL A 79 -9.70 -1.00 15.89
N LYS A 80 -10.54 -2.03 15.83
CA LYS A 80 -11.61 -2.19 16.81
C LYS A 80 -10.91 -2.43 18.15
N ASN A 81 -10.75 -1.38 18.95
CA ASN A 81 -10.50 -1.52 20.38
C ASN A 81 -11.75 -2.17 20.99
N SER A 82 -11.78 -3.50 20.93
CA SER A 82 -12.74 -4.33 21.65
C SER A 82 -12.06 -4.74 22.95
N GLY A 83 -12.68 -4.32 24.05
CA GLY A 83 -12.09 -4.33 25.38
C GLY A 83 -12.04 -2.91 25.87
N ILE A 84 -12.66 -2.65 27.01
CA ILE A 84 -12.62 -1.37 27.73
C ILE A 84 -11.17 -0.87 27.66
N ILE A 85 -10.90 0.17 26.86
CA ILE A 85 -9.57 0.78 26.89
C ILE A 85 -9.54 1.44 28.26
N GLU A 86 -8.87 0.80 29.22
CA GLU A 86 -8.40 1.49 30.41
C GLU A 86 -7.35 2.49 29.94
N LYS A 87 -7.87 3.63 29.47
CA LYS A 87 -7.10 4.70 28.88
C LYS A 87 -6.50 5.47 30.05
N ILE A 88 -5.18 5.49 30.09
CA ILE A 88 -4.44 6.43 30.95
C ILE A 88 -4.74 7.85 30.44
N ILE A 89 -5.23 8.70 31.32
CA ILE A 89 -5.58 10.10 31.03
C ILE A 89 -4.80 10.97 31.99
N VAL A 90 -4.20 12.04 31.47
CA VAL A 90 -3.67 13.14 32.28
C VAL A 90 -4.84 14.07 32.60
N THR A 91 -5.18 14.21 33.88
CA THR A 91 -6.33 15.02 34.31
C THR A 91 -5.96 16.46 34.59
N ASP A 92 -4.77 16.69 35.14
CA ASP A 92 -4.26 18.03 35.44
C ASP A 92 -2.73 18.03 35.50
N HIS A 93 -2.13 19.22 35.50
CA HIS A 93 -0.69 19.41 35.66
C HIS A 93 -0.37 20.76 36.30
N GLN A 94 0.72 20.81 37.05
CA GLN A 94 1.22 22.03 37.66
C GLN A 94 2.73 22.09 37.48
N LEU A 95 3.24 23.25 37.06
CA LEU A 95 4.67 23.49 36.89
C LEU A 95 5.15 24.48 37.94
N TYR A 96 6.10 24.04 38.76
CA TYR A 96 6.78 24.85 39.75
C TYR A 96 8.25 25.09 39.31
N SER A 97 8.97 25.93 40.05
CA SER A 97 10.35 26.28 39.72
C SER A 97 11.33 25.11 39.83
N ASP A 98 11.02 24.15 40.69
CA ASP A 98 11.90 23.04 41.09
C ASP A 98 11.27 21.66 40.84
N HIS A 99 9.96 21.58 40.57
CA HIS A 99 9.26 20.33 40.30
C HIS A 99 8.09 20.50 39.34
N PHE A 100 7.70 19.40 38.73
CA PHE A 100 6.55 19.27 37.84
C PHE A 100 5.61 18.21 38.40
N VAL A 101 4.33 18.55 38.55
CA VAL A 101 3.30 17.65 39.05
C VAL A 101 2.36 17.29 37.89
N ILE A 102 2.08 16.00 37.74
CA ILE A 102 1.11 15.47 36.78
C ILE A 102 0.11 14.58 37.50
N TYR A 103 -1.18 14.79 37.25
CA TYR A 103 -2.25 13.98 37.80
C TYR A 103 -2.74 12.99 36.75
N LEU A 104 -2.73 11.72 37.10
CA LEU A 104 -3.06 10.60 36.23
C LEU A 104 -4.35 9.92 36.67
N LYS A 105 -5.11 9.44 35.69
CA LYS A 105 -6.30 8.62 35.92
C LYS A 105 -6.27 7.40 35.01
N GLY A 106 -6.42 6.23 35.61
CA GLY A 106 -6.47 4.94 34.94
C GLY A 106 -6.18 3.81 35.91
N ASN A 107 -6.86 2.67 35.75
CA ASN A 107 -6.70 1.53 36.65
C ASN A 107 -5.50 0.64 36.26
N SER A 108 -4.99 0.82 35.05
CA SER A 108 -3.92 0.01 34.47
C SER A 108 -2.52 0.59 34.66
N ILE A 109 -2.36 1.71 35.39
CA ILE A 109 -1.08 2.43 35.50
C ILE A 109 -0.12 1.67 36.43
N VAL A 110 1.12 1.46 35.98
CA VAL A 110 2.21 0.91 36.81
C VAL A 110 3.04 2.08 37.34
N TYR A 111 2.69 2.58 38.53
CA TYR A 111 3.29 3.79 39.10
C TYR A 111 4.80 3.66 39.38
N ASP A 112 5.24 2.47 39.80
CA ASP A 112 6.65 2.19 40.13
C ASP A 112 7.58 2.28 38.91
N ASP A 113 7.03 2.05 37.71
CA ASP A 113 7.79 2.05 36.45
C ASP A 113 7.66 3.38 35.69
N ILE A 114 7.06 4.41 36.29
CA ILE A 114 6.99 5.73 35.68
C ILE A 114 8.37 6.38 35.73
N TYR A 115 8.84 6.87 34.58
CA TYR A 115 10.09 7.62 34.49
C TYR A 115 9.99 8.73 33.44
N ALA A 116 10.96 9.63 33.47
CA ALA A 116 11.16 10.64 32.45
C ALA A 116 12.57 10.59 31.87
N ARG A 117 12.74 11.22 30.71
CA ARG A 117 14.03 11.33 30.03
C ARG A 117 14.26 12.78 29.62
N LYS A 118 15.41 13.32 30.01
CA LYS A 118 15.90 14.63 29.56
C LYS A 118 16.35 14.57 28.10
N ASN A 119 16.55 15.74 27.49
CA ASN A 119 17.01 15.84 26.10
C ASN A 119 18.42 15.26 25.87
N ASP A 120 19.26 15.24 26.90
CA ASP A 120 20.58 14.61 26.90
C ASP A 120 20.52 13.06 26.96
N GLY A 121 19.32 12.49 27.12
CA GLY A 121 19.09 11.07 27.21
C GLY A 121 19.20 10.49 28.63
N ASN A 122 19.47 11.32 29.65
CA ASN A 122 19.52 10.89 31.04
C ASN A 122 18.12 10.60 31.60
N PHE A 123 18.03 9.56 32.43
CA PHE A 123 16.80 9.19 33.12
C PHE A 123 16.56 10.10 34.32
N VAL A 124 15.28 10.39 34.55
CA VAL A 124 14.77 11.15 35.69
C VAL A 124 13.63 10.35 36.28
N PHE A 125 13.73 10.00 37.57
CA PHE A 125 12.68 9.30 38.29
C PHE A 125 11.81 10.30 39.06
N PRO A 126 10.52 9.99 39.28
CA PRO A 126 9.66 10.83 40.09
C PRO A 126 10.18 10.90 41.55
N ILE A 127 10.02 12.07 42.16
CA ILE A 127 10.23 12.30 43.60
C ILE A 127 9.19 11.51 44.40
N SER A 128 7.95 11.50 43.91
CA SER A 128 6.84 10.74 44.49
C SER A 128 5.85 10.33 43.41
N ALA A 129 5.21 9.19 43.61
CA ALA A 129 4.13 8.67 42.78
C ALA A 129 3.10 8.02 43.71
N ASP A 130 1.90 8.59 43.79
CA ASP A 130 0.82 8.13 44.66
C ASP A 130 -0.32 7.51 43.84
N PRO A 131 -0.50 6.18 43.89
CA PRO A 131 -1.56 5.49 43.17
C PRO A 131 -2.98 5.86 43.61
N GLU A 132 -3.17 6.29 44.86
CA GLU A 132 -4.50 6.58 45.42
C GLU A 132 -5.03 7.92 44.89
N THR A 133 -4.16 8.93 44.81
CA THR A 133 -4.51 10.26 44.29
C THR A 133 -4.23 10.41 42.79
N GLY A 134 -3.37 9.57 42.24
CA GLY A 134 -2.86 9.66 40.87
C GLY A 134 -1.81 10.75 40.67
N GLU A 135 -1.28 11.32 41.75
CA GLU A 135 -0.28 12.37 41.71
C GLU A 135 1.12 11.80 41.46
N VAL A 136 1.81 12.34 40.46
CA VAL A 136 3.21 12.02 40.17
C VAL A 136 4.03 13.29 40.09
N VAL A 137 5.11 13.36 40.86
CA VAL A 137 5.95 14.56 40.99
C VAL A 137 7.32 14.27 40.43
N PHE A 138 7.77 15.05 39.46
CA PHE A 138 9.11 14.99 38.88
C PHE A 138 9.97 16.16 39.32
N PRO A 139 11.28 15.98 39.52
CA PRO A 139 12.18 17.12 39.66
C PRO A 139 12.24 17.89 38.33
N TYR A 140 12.24 19.22 38.41
CA TYR A 140 12.23 20.10 37.24
C TYR A 140 13.31 21.18 37.36
N GLU A 141 14.19 21.23 36.37
CA GLU A 141 15.35 22.13 36.33
C GLU A 141 15.27 23.09 35.11
N GLY A 142 14.05 23.43 34.67
CA GLY A 142 13.86 24.31 33.50
C GLY A 142 14.12 23.66 32.14
N GLN A 143 14.25 22.33 32.08
CA GLN A 143 14.51 21.59 30.84
C GLN A 143 13.30 20.74 30.42
N SER A 144 13.16 20.49 29.11
CA SER A 144 12.11 19.60 28.60
C SER A 144 12.27 18.17 29.12
N LEU A 145 11.15 17.50 29.39
CA LEU A 145 11.09 16.12 29.88
C LEU A 145 10.17 15.29 28.98
N ASN A 146 10.66 14.11 28.57
CA ASN A 146 9.85 13.07 27.95
C ASN A 146 9.43 12.08 29.03
N ILE A 147 8.17 12.12 29.45
CA ILE A 147 7.61 11.34 30.54
C ILE A 147 6.96 10.07 29.96
N TYR A 148 7.27 8.91 30.53
CA TYR A 148 6.81 7.60 30.11
C TYR A 148 6.00 6.96 31.24
N ILE A 149 4.74 6.65 30.95
CA ILE A 149 3.77 6.10 31.90
C ILE A 149 3.34 4.73 31.38
N PRO A 150 3.93 3.64 31.88
CA PRO A 150 3.58 2.29 31.48
C PRO A 150 2.26 1.83 32.08
N ASP A 151 1.59 0.94 31.36
CA ASP A 151 0.42 0.19 31.80
C ASP A 151 0.77 -1.28 32.06
N ILE A 152 -0.08 -1.98 32.82
CA ILE A 152 0.06 -3.40 33.17
C ILE A 152 0.04 -4.34 31.95
N ASN A 153 -0.41 -3.87 30.79
CA ASN A 153 -0.45 -4.61 29.53
C ASN A 153 0.77 -4.32 28.64
N GLY A 154 1.76 -3.57 29.13
CA GLY A 154 2.98 -3.21 28.41
C GLY A 154 2.83 -2.04 27.44
N LYS A 155 1.70 -1.33 27.46
CA LYS A 155 1.51 -0.10 26.68
C LYS A 155 2.09 1.08 27.46
N VAL A 156 2.77 1.99 26.76
CA VAL A 156 3.32 3.20 27.39
C VAL A 156 2.65 4.45 26.83
N LEU A 157 2.09 5.28 27.71
CA LEU A 157 1.70 6.65 27.38
C LEU A 157 2.95 7.53 27.48
N GLN A 158 3.26 8.27 26.40
CA GLN A 158 4.31 9.28 26.42
C GLN A 158 3.69 10.67 26.55
N ALA A 159 4.11 11.44 27.55
CA ALA A 159 3.79 12.85 27.73
C ALA A 159 5.07 13.69 27.55
N ILE A 160 4.95 14.89 26.99
CA ILE A 160 6.09 15.76 26.72
C ILE A 160 5.88 17.09 27.43
N LEU A 161 6.75 17.39 28.39
CA LEU A 161 6.89 18.72 28.97
C LEU A 161 7.92 19.49 28.15
N THR A 162 7.52 20.61 27.56
CA THR A 162 8.42 21.47 26.79
C THR A 162 8.83 22.66 27.65
N ALA A 163 10.13 22.91 27.77
CA ALA A 163 10.63 24.14 28.41
C ALA A 163 10.13 25.38 27.66
N GLN A 164 9.76 26.42 28.42
CA GLN A 164 9.38 27.72 27.86
C GLN A 164 10.60 28.57 27.52
#